data_AF-S4PEC8-F1
#
_entry.id   AF-S4PEC8-F1
#
_cell.length_a   1.000
_cell.length_b   1.000
_cell.length_c   1.000
_cell.angle_alpha   90.00
_cell.angle_beta   90.00
_cell.angle_gamma   90.00
#
_symmetry.space_group_name_H-M   'P 1'
#
loop_
_entity.id
_entity.type
_entity.pdbx_description
1 polymer ?
#
loop_
_entity_poly.entity_id
_entity_poly.type
_entity_poly.pdbx_seq_one_letter_code
_entity_poly.pdbx_strand_id
1 'polypeptide(L)'
;KLAFDKDGEAADLSVYSNINVIAGTLKLYLRLLPVPLITYEVHPILVNAIQMKTTALQVTMLRECLDMLPPAHFNCLQYMVQHLHRVSQQADVNKMSAHNLSTVFAPTLVATPPA
;
A
#
# COMPACT_ATOMS: atom_id res chain seq x y z
N LYS A 1 6.36 -2.86 15.61
CA LYS A 1 7.65 -2.33 15.15
C LYS A 1 8.79 -2.81 16.02
N LEU A 2 8.89 -2.41 17.30
CA LEU A 2 9.98 -2.84 18.20
C LEU A 2 10.15 -4.36 18.30
N ALA A 3 9.06 -5.14 18.34
CA ALA A 3 9.13 -6.59 18.31
C ALA A 3 9.76 -7.13 17.01
N PHE A 4 9.41 -6.57 15.85
CA PHE A 4 10.06 -6.93 14.58
C PHE A 4 11.52 -6.47 14.51
N ASP A 5 11.84 -5.27 15.02
CA ASP A 5 13.21 -4.73 15.02
C ASP A 5 14.15 -5.56 15.92
N LYS A 6 13.61 -6.12 17.02
CA LYS A 6 14.36 -6.90 18.00
C LYS A 6 14.42 -8.40 17.67
N ASP A 7 13.26 -8.98 17.40
CA ASP A 7 13.07 -10.44 17.35
C ASP A 7 12.88 -10.96 15.92
N GLY A 8 12.75 -10.07 14.92
CA GLY A 8 12.66 -10.43 13.51
C GLY A 8 11.48 -11.36 13.21
N GLU A 9 11.76 -12.51 12.62
CA GLU A 9 10.77 -13.55 12.30
C GLU A 9 10.15 -14.19 13.56
N ALA A 10 10.85 -14.15 14.71
CA ALA A 10 10.35 -14.69 15.97
C ALA A 10 9.39 -13.75 16.72
N ALA A 11 9.08 -12.58 16.15
CA ALA A 11 8.14 -11.64 16.74
C ALA A 11 6.72 -12.24 16.78
N ASP A 12 6.25 -12.56 18.00
CA ASP A 12 4.91 -13.10 18.20
C ASP A 12 3.85 -11.99 18.08
N LEU A 13 2.99 -12.10 17.06
CA LEU A 13 1.89 -11.17 16.85
C LEU A 13 0.61 -11.56 17.62
N SER A 14 0.52 -12.80 18.11
CA SER A 14 -0.68 -13.31 18.79
C SER A 14 -0.91 -12.65 20.16
N VAL A 15 0.15 -12.09 20.75
CA VAL A 15 0.09 -11.33 22.01
C VAL A 15 -0.70 -10.02 21.89
N TYR A 16 -0.94 -9.52 20.67
CA TYR A 16 -1.66 -8.28 20.43
C TYR A 16 -3.15 -8.54 20.16
N SER A 17 -3.99 -8.35 21.17
CA SER A 17 -5.45 -8.54 21.06
C SER A 17 -6.14 -7.49 20.16
N ASN A 18 -5.57 -6.29 20.05
CA ASN A 18 -6.11 -5.23 19.21
C ASN A 18 -5.50 -5.26 17.81
N ILE A 19 -6.26 -5.78 16.83
CA ILE A 19 -5.83 -5.87 15.43
C ILE A 19 -5.42 -4.52 14.81
N ASN A 20 -5.93 -3.40 15.33
CA ASN A 20 -5.55 -2.07 14.86
C ASN A 20 -4.07 -1.75 15.14
N VAL A 21 -3.46 -2.39 16.14
CA VAL A 21 -2.02 -2.29 16.43
C VAL A 21 -1.20 -2.95 15.31
N ILE A 22 -1.65 -4.10 14.83
CA ILE A 22 -1.02 -4.82 13.72
C ILE A 22 -1.18 -4.04 12.42
N ALA A 23 -2.39 -3.60 12.11
CA ALA A 23 -2.65 -2.75 10.94
C ALA A 23 -1.87 -1.43 10.99
N GLY A 24 -1.78 -0.82 12.18
CA GLY A 24 -0.95 0.36 12.45
C GLY A 24 0.53 0.10 12.18
N THR A 25 1.05 -1.03 12.64
CA THR A 25 2.45 -1.43 12.44
C THR A 25 2.75 -1.65 10.96
N LEU A 26 1.87 -2.30 10.21
CA LEU A 26 2.03 -2.48 8.76
C LEU A 26 2.07 -1.13 8.02
N LYS A 27 1.13 -0.21 8.34
CA LYS A 27 1.13 1.14 7.77
C LYS A 27 2.40 1.91 8.13
N LEU A 28 2.90 1.76 9.36
CA LEU A 28 4.12 2.41 9.80
C LEU A 28 5.35 1.86 9.07
N TYR A 29 5.45 0.54 8.88
CA TYR A 29 6.54 -0.09 8.13
C TYR A 29 6.65 0.49 6.71
N LEU A 30 5.54 0.50 5.97
CA LEU A 30 5.52 1.02 4.59
C LEU A 30 5.87 2.50 4.51
N ARG A 31 5.43 3.29 5.49
CA ARG A 31 5.73 4.73 5.57
C ARG A 31 7.20 5.03 5.86
N LEU A 32 7.89 4.14 6.57
CA LEU A 32 9.27 4.32 6.97
C LEU A 32 10.28 3.76 5.96
N LEU A 33 9.82 3.21 4.84
CA LEU A 33 10.72 2.76 3.77
C LEU A 33 11.56 3.96 3.27
N PRO A 34 12.88 3.78 3.04
CA PRO A 34 13.72 4.85 2.50
C PRO A 34 13.24 5.34 1.13
N VAL A 35 12.70 4.43 0.33
CA VAL A 35 12.01 4.70 -0.93
C VAL A 35 10.56 4.22 -0.77
N PRO A 36 9.54 5.06 -1.05
CA PRO A 36 8.15 4.66 -0.92
C PRO A 36 7.81 3.45 -1.80
N LEU A 37 6.76 2.72 -1.42
CA LEU A 37 6.40 1.48 -2.11
C LEU A 37 6.10 1.74 -3.59
N ILE A 38 5.34 2.80 -3.88
CA ILE A 38 5.29 3.41 -5.20
C ILE A 38 6.42 4.43 -5.23
N THR A 39 7.47 4.16 -6.02
CA THR A 39 8.70 4.95 -5.99
C THR A 39 8.46 6.38 -6.47
N TYR A 40 9.40 7.27 -6.14
CA TYR A 40 9.34 8.68 -6.54
C TYR A 40 9.30 8.86 -8.06
N GLU A 41 9.95 7.96 -8.81
CA GLU A 41 10.00 7.97 -10.27
C GLU A 41 8.65 7.54 -10.88
N VAL A 42 7.99 6.55 -10.28
CA VAL A 42 6.72 6.00 -10.80
C VAL A 42 5.52 6.86 -10.40
N HIS A 43 5.56 7.54 -9.25
CA HIS A 43 4.45 8.36 -8.77
C HIS A 43 3.89 9.37 -9.78
N PRO A 44 4.68 10.27 -10.42
CA PRO A 44 4.14 11.23 -11.40
C PRO A 44 3.52 10.53 -12.62
N ILE A 45 4.06 9.38 -13.03
CA ILE A 45 3.55 8.59 -14.16
C ILE A 45 2.20 7.98 -13.80
N LEU A 46 2.07 7.46 -12.58
CA LEU A 46 0.82 6.93 -12.05
C LEU A 46 -0.25 8.03 -11.96
N VAL A 47 0.10 9.24 -11.52
CA VAL A 47 -0.82 10.40 -11.49
C VAL A 47 -1.30 10.75 -12.90
N ASN A 48 -0.43 10.70 -13.91
CA ASN A 48 -0.85 10.91 -15.30
C ASN A 48 -1.74 9.76 -15.80
N ALA A 49 -1.42 8.51 -15.46
CA ALA A 49 -2.19 7.34 -15.88
C ALA A 49 -3.66 7.41 -15.41
N ILE A 50 -3.91 7.86 -14.18
CA ILE A 50 -5.28 7.98 -13.65
C ILE A 50 -6.09 9.14 -14.27
N GLN A 51 -5.44 10.09 -14.95
CA GLN A 51 -6.09 11.20 -15.65
C GLN A 51 -6.51 10.84 -17.08
N MET A 52 -6.22 9.62 -17.55
CA MET A 52 -6.59 9.18 -18.88
C MET A 52 -8.11 9.13 -19.08
N LYS A 53 -8.56 9.46 -20.29
CA LYS A 53 -9.99 9.68 -20.61
C LYS A 53 -10.85 8.42 -20.50
N THR A 54 -10.29 7.25 -20.78
CA THR A 54 -11.02 5.98 -20.79
C THR A 54 -10.43 5.03 -19.77
N THR A 55 -11.29 4.24 -19.13
CA THR A 55 -10.85 3.22 -18.16
C THR A 55 -9.92 2.20 -18.79
N ALA A 56 -10.13 1.84 -20.06
CA ALA A 56 -9.22 0.95 -20.78
C ALA A 56 -7.80 1.52 -20.86
N LEU A 57 -7.68 2.80 -21.22
CA LEU A 57 -6.38 3.48 -21.28
C LEU A 57 -5.76 3.66 -19.89
N GLN A 58 -6.56 4.00 -18.88
CA GLN A 58 -6.10 4.05 -17.47
C GLN A 58 -5.49 2.71 -17.05
N VAL A 59 -6.17 1.59 -17.32
CA VAL A 59 -5.69 0.24 -16.96
C VAL A 59 -4.39 -0.10 -17.70
N THR A 60 -4.30 0.21 -19.00
CA THR A 60 -3.06 -0.01 -19.77
C THR A 60 -1.89 0.79 -19.18
N MET A 61 -2.07 2.09 -18.98
CA MET A 61 -1.03 2.96 -18.42
C MET A 61 -0.65 2.56 -17.00
N LEU A 62 -1.62 2.13 -16.18
CA LEU A 62 -1.34 1.63 -14.83
C LEU A 62 -0.49 0.35 -14.86
N ARG A 63 -0.70 -0.54 -15.83
CA ARG A 63 0.16 -1.73 -16.00
C ARG A 63 1.59 -1.33 -16.34
N GLU A 64 1.79 -0.41 -17.27
CA GLU A 64 3.11 0.11 -17.61
C GLU A 64 3.80 0.77 -16.40
N CYS A 65 3.05 1.50 -15.57
CA CYS A 65 3.58 2.06 -14.31
C CYS A 65 4.05 0.96 -13.35
N LEU A 66 3.30 -0.12 -13.25
CA LEU A 66 3.65 -1.25 -12.38
C LEU A 66 4.89 -2.00 -12.89
N ASP A 67 5.04 -2.12 -14.22
CA ASP A 67 6.20 -2.76 -14.86
C ASP A 67 7.50 -1.97 -14.65
N MET A 68 7.39 -0.66 -14.36
CA MET A 68 8.53 0.19 -14.01
C MET A 68 9.00 0.06 -12.56
N LEU A 69 8.20 -0.54 -11.67
CA LEU A 69 8.60 -0.70 -10.28
C LEU A 69 9.71 -1.77 -10.16
N PRO A 70 10.69 -1.57 -9.26
CA PRO A 70 11.63 -2.64 -8.92
C PRO A 70 10.87 -3.91 -8.46
N PRO A 71 11.37 -5.13 -8.73
CA PRO A 71 10.64 -6.37 -8.43
C PRO A 71 10.16 -6.49 -6.98
N ALA A 72 10.96 -6.05 -6.00
CA ALA A 72 10.57 -6.06 -4.60
C ALA A 72 9.38 -5.13 -4.30
N HIS A 73 9.37 -3.94 -4.91
CA HIS A 73 8.29 -2.97 -4.77
C HIS A 73 7.01 -3.46 -5.44
N PHE A 74 7.12 -3.99 -6.67
CA PHE A 74 5.98 -4.57 -7.40
C PHE A 74 5.34 -5.71 -6.60
N ASN A 75 6.12 -6.70 -6.16
CA ASN A 75 5.62 -7.86 -5.44
C ASN A 75 4.92 -7.46 -4.12
N CYS A 76 5.53 -6.53 -3.38
CA CYS A 76 4.93 -6.03 -2.14
C CYS A 76 3.64 -5.23 -2.42
N LEU A 77 3.63 -4.34 -3.42
CA LEU A 77 2.45 -3.57 -3.80
C LEU A 77 1.31 -4.48 -4.27
N GLN A 78 1.61 -5.49 -5.10
CA GLN A 78 0.64 -6.47 -5.58
C GLN A 78 -0.05 -7.18 -4.41
N TYR A 79 0.74 -7.68 -3.44
CA TYR A 79 0.18 -8.35 -2.26
C TYR A 79 -0.64 -7.40 -1.40
N MET A 80 -0.17 -6.16 -1.22
CA MET A 80 -0.90 -5.12 -0.49
C MET A 80 -2.24 -4.81 -1.14
N VAL A 81 -2.29 -4.58 -2.45
CA VAL A 81 -3.54 -4.30 -3.17
C VAL A 81 -4.51 -5.48 -3.09
N GLN A 82 -4.02 -6.71 -3.22
CA GLN A 82 -4.84 -7.91 -3.03
C GLN A 82 -5.39 -8.04 -1.59
N HIS A 83 -4.59 -7.70 -0.58
CA HIS A 83 -5.05 -7.66 0.80
C HIS A 83 -6.14 -6.60 1.00
N LEU A 84 -5.92 -5.37 0.54
CA LEU A 84 -6.91 -4.30 0.64
C LEU A 84 -8.20 -4.62 -0.13
N HIS A 85 -8.10 -5.31 -1.27
CA HIS A 85 -9.26 -5.80 -1.98
C HIS A 85 -10.10 -6.77 -1.12
N ARG A 86 -9.46 -7.75 -0.46
CA ARG A 86 -10.14 -8.66 0.48
C ARG A 86 -10.79 -7.92 1.65
N VAL A 87 -10.12 -6.91 2.20
CA VAL A 87 -10.71 -6.05 3.26
C VAL A 87 -11.93 -5.30 2.74
N SER A 88 -11.86 -4.77 1.50
CA SER A 88 -12.96 -4.02 0.88
C SER A 88 -14.19 -4.89 0.58
N GLN A 89 -14.01 -6.19 0.35
CA GLN A 89 -15.12 -7.13 0.17
C GLN A 89 -15.93 -7.32 1.46
N GLN A 90 -15.40 -6.92 2.61
CA GLN A 90 -16.07 -6.99 3.92
C GLN A 90 -16.60 -5.61 4.39
N ALA A 91 -16.77 -4.66 3.46
CA ALA A 91 -17.16 -3.29 3.77
C ALA A 91 -18.51 -3.16 4.49
N ASP A 92 -19.43 -4.11 4.33
CA ASP A 92 -20.71 -4.13 5.04
C ASP A 92 -20.53 -4.26 6.56
N VAL A 93 -19.47 -4.93 7.00
CA VAL A 93 -19.15 -5.14 8.41
C VAL A 93 -18.09 -4.13 8.89
N ASN A 94 -16.94 -4.06 8.20
CA ASN A 94 -15.80 -3.26 8.65
C ASN A 94 -15.86 -1.78 8.22
N LYS A 95 -16.83 -1.41 7.37
CA LYS A 95 -17.06 -0.04 6.85
C LYS A 95 -15.88 0.52 6.03
N MET A 96 -14.96 -0.32 5.58
CA MET A 96 -13.80 0.06 4.79
C MET A 96 -14.03 -0.27 3.31
N SER A 97 -14.70 0.63 2.59
CA SER A 97 -14.82 0.56 1.12
C SER A 97 -13.45 0.74 0.45
N ALA A 98 -13.35 0.39 -0.84
CA ALA A 98 -12.13 0.66 -1.63
C ALA A 98 -11.73 2.15 -1.58
N HIS A 99 -12.72 3.05 -1.60
CA HIS A 99 -12.49 4.49 -1.42
C HIS A 99 -11.90 4.82 -0.04
N ASN A 100 -12.51 4.34 1.05
CA ASN A 100 -12.02 4.59 2.41
C ASN A 100 -10.60 4.05 2.62
N LEU A 101 -10.32 2.85 2.07
CA LEU A 101 -8.98 2.26 2.12
C LEU A 101 -7.97 3.09 1.33
N SER A 102 -8.35 3.60 0.15
CA SER A 102 -7.47 4.44 -0.67
C SER A 102 -7.08 5.72 0.06
N THR A 103 -8.01 6.37 0.78
CA THR A 103 -7.74 7.58 1.57
C THR A 103 -6.73 7.32 2.69
N VAL A 104 -6.78 6.15 3.33
CA VAL A 104 -5.86 5.78 4.42
C VAL A 104 -4.49 5.35 3.89
N PHE A 105 -4.46 4.57 2.82
CA PHE A 105 -3.23 3.96 2.32
C PHE A 105 -2.48 4.81 1.30
N ALA A 106 -3.13 5.68 0.53
CA ALA A 106 -2.44 6.50 -0.47
C ALA A 106 -1.26 7.28 0.15
N PRO A 107 -1.40 8.06 1.24
CA PRO A 107 -0.27 8.77 1.85
C PRO A 107 0.86 7.84 2.35
N THR A 108 0.52 6.58 2.66
CA THR A 108 1.47 5.57 3.14
C THR A 108 2.24 4.91 1.99
N LEU A 109 1.63 4.79 0.80
CA LEU A 109 2.20 4.06 -0.33
C LEU A 109 3.04 4.92 -1.27
N VAL A 110 2.70 6.21 -1.44
CA VAL A 110 3.40 7.11 -2.37
C VAL A 110 4.39 8.07 -1.70
N ALA A 111 4.28 8.24 -0.37
CA ALA A 111 4.95 9.28 0.42
C ALA A 111 4.82 10.70 -0.17
N THR A 112 4.32 11.65 0.61
CA THR A 112 4.55 13.07 0.28
C THR A 112 6.05 13.32 0.39
N PRO A 113 6.74 13.86 -0.64
CA PRO A 113 8.12 14.29 -0.52
C PRO A 113 8.26 15.19 0.72
N PRO A 114 9.32 15.06 1.52
CA PRO A 114 9.57 16.03 2.58
C PRO A 114 9.64 17.43 1.96
N ALA A 115 8.94 18.38 2.59
CA ALA A 115 8.96 19.79 2.23
C ALA A 115 10.35 20.40 2.33
#